data_AF-A0A849X2S6-F1
#
_entry.id   AF-A0A849X2S6-F1
#
_cell.length_a   1.000
_cell.length_b   1.000
_cell.length_c   1.000
_cell.angle_alpha   90.00
_cell.angle_beta   90.00
_cell.angle_gamma   90.00
#
_symmetry.space_group_name_H-M   'P 1'
#
loop_
_entity.id
_entity.type
_entity.pdbx_description
1 polymer ?
#
loop_
_entity_poly.entity_id
_entity_poly.type
_entity_poly.pdbx_seq_one_letter_code
_entity_poly.pdbx_strand_id
1 'polypeptide(L)'
;MPSELVINATLPEIRVALIEDGEISDLSFEYEKNKSIVGNVYKGRVVRVLPGMQAAFVDIGLERAAFLYAGDIVYEEEGGEEDDHDQGRDHEEPQGDDAAGGVEFDAA
;
A
#
# COMPACT_ATOMS: atom_id res chain seq x y z
N MET A 1 10.19 2.66 -38.54
CA MET A 1 10.36 3.79 -37.60
C MET A 1 11.62 3.51 -36.78
N PRO A 2 12.80 3.81 -37.31
CA PRO A 2 13.99 3.90 -36.48
C PRO A 2 13.85 5.11 -35.54
N SER A 3 13.93 4.85 -34.24
CA SER A 3 13.99 5.88 -33.21
C SER A 3 15.34 5.74 -32.50
N GLU A 4 16.07 6.85 -32.37
CA GLU A 4 17.37 6.91 -31.72
C GLU A 4 17.30 7.87 -30.54
N LEU A 5 17.91 7.47 -29.41
CA LEU A 5 18.06 8.34 -28.25
C LEU A 5 19.53 8.72 -28.12
N VAL A 6 19.86 9.98 -28.37
CA VAL A 6 21.23 10.49 -28.33
C VAL A 6 21.45 11.26 -27.03
N ILE A 7 22.48 10.88 -26.28
CA ILE A 7 22.81 11.48 -24.98
C ILE A 7 24.20 12.11 -25.06
N ASN A 8 24.27 13.42 -24.79
CA ASN A 8 25.53 14.12 -24.55
C ASN A 8 25.62 14.51 -23.07
N ALA A 9 26.53 13.88 -22.33
CA ALA A 9 26.73 14.12 -20.90
C ALA A 9 28.06 14.85 -20.67
N THR A 10 28.07 16.18 -20.81
CA THR A 10 29.26 17.01 -20.60
C THR A 10 28.94 18.16 -19.66
N LEU A 11 29.62 18.24 -18.51
CA LEU A 11 29.39 19.33 -17.54
C LEU A 11 29.48 20.72 -18.22
N PRO A 12 28.57 21.65 -17.90
CA PRO A 12 27.63 21.64 -16.78
C PRO A 12 26.22 21.08 -17.08
N GLU A 13 25.99 20.46 -18.25
CA GLU A 13 24.66 20.05 -18.68
C GLU A 13 24.62 18.66 -19.32
N ILE A 14 23.46 18.02 -19.27
CA ILE A 14 23.18 16.78 -20.00
C ILE A 14 22.12 17.09 -21.04
N ARG A 15 22.38 16.75 -22.30
CA ARG A 15 21.44 16.94 -23.42
C ARG A 15 20.96 15.57 -23.89
N VAL A 16 19.65 15.40 -24.00
CA VAL A 16 19.04 14.17 -24.50
C VAL A 16 18.13 14.52 -25.67
N ALA A 17 18.40 13.94 -26.84
CA ALA A 17 17.61 14.12 -28.05
C ALA A 17 16.95 12.80 -28.46
N LEU A 18 15.64 12.83 -28.69
CA LEU A 18 14.92 11.77 -29.39
C LEU A 18 14.92 12.11 -30.89
N ILE A 19 15.51 11.24 -31.70
CA ILE A 19 15.58 11.37 -33.15
C ILE A 19 14.67 10.31 -33.75
N GLU A 20 13.73 10.72 -34.59
CA GLU A 20 12.82 9.84 -35.32
C GLU A 20 12.96 10.14 -36.81
N ASP A 21 13.18 9.09 -37.62
CA ASP A 21 13.35 9.21 -39.07
C ASP A 21 14.44 10.22 -39.49
N GLY A 22 15.48 10.39 -38.65
CA GLY A 22 16.61 11.29 -38.90
C GLY A 22 16.35 12.75 -38.52
N GLU A 23 15.17 13.09 -37.99
CA GLU A 23 14.82 14.41 -37.48
C GLU A 23 14.69 14.41 -35.95
N ILE A 24 15.01 15.55 -35.31
CA ILE A 24 14.87 15.69 -33.86
C ILE A 24 13.38 15.86 -33.54
N SER A 25 12.81 14.88 -32.84
CA SER A 25 11.42 14.88 -32.37
C SER A 25 11.28 15.58 -31.02
N ASP A 26 12.22 15.34 -30.10
CA ASP A 26 12.26 15.99 -28.78
C ASP A 26 13.70 16.27 -28.33
N LEU A 27 13.89 17.36 -27.57
CA LEU A 27 15.19 17.76 -27.05
C LEU A 27 15.05 18.30 -25.62
N SER A 28 15.68 17.61 -24.68
CA SER A 28 15.68 17.99 -23.26
C SER A 28 17.10 18.31 -22.76
N PHE A 29 17.15 19.23 -21.80
CA PHE A 29 18.38 19.70 -21.16
C PHE A 29 18.23 19.55 -19.64
N GLU A 30 19.18 18.84 -19.02
CA GLU A 30 19.27 18.73 -17.57
C GLU A 30 20.49 19.51 -17.08
N TYR A 31 20.27 20.44 -16.15
CA TYR A 31 21.34 21.19 -15.48
C TYR A 31 21.50 20.66 -14.05
N GLU A 32 22.75 20.49 -13.60
CA GLU A 32 23.05 20.01 -12.24
C GLU A 32 22.33 20.80 -11.13
N LYS A 33 22.11 22.10 -11.34
CA LYS A 33 21.53 23.02 -10.36
C LYS A 33 19.98 22.98 -10.32
N ASN A 34 19.34 22.36 -11.31
CA ASN A 34 17.89 22.40 -11.50
C ASN A 34 17.24 21.00 -11.35
N LYS A 35 17.88 20.07 -10.63
CA LYS A 35 17.29 18.75 -10.40
C LYS A 35 16.03 18.88 -9.55
N SER A 36 14.89 18.66 -10.19
CA SER A 36 13.61 18.55 -9.50
C SER A 36 13.58 17.29 -8.65
N ILE A 37 12.93 17.36 -7.49
CA ILE A 37 12.65 16.17 -6.66
C ILE A 37 11.31 15.52 -7.03
N VAL A 38 10.54 16.13 -7.94
CA VAL A 38 9.24 15.62 -8.38
C VAL A 38 9.42 14.28 -9.10
N GLY A 39 8.62 13.29 -8.73
CA GLY A 39 8.67 11.94 -9.31
C GLY A 39 9.71 11.01 -8.67
N ASN A 40 10.57 11.53 -7.79
CA ASN A 40 11.49 10.68 -7.04
C ASN A 40 10.73 9.78 -6.05
N VAL A 41 11.27 8.57 -5.84
CA VAL A 41 10.77 7.61 -4.87
C VAL A 41 11.74 7.53 -3.70
N TYR A 42 11.23 7.69 -2.48
CA TYR A 42 12.02 7.70 -1.26
C TYR A 42 11.54 6.63 -0.29
N LYS A 43 12.47 6.04 0.46
CA LYS A 43 12.16 5.28 1.67
C LYS A 43 12.26 6.22 2.86
N GLY A 44 11.13 6.64 3.39
CA GLY A 44 11.06 7.58 4.52
C GLY A 44 10.72 6.91 5.85
N ARG A 45 10.91 7.65 6.96
CA ARG A 45 10.44 7.27 8.29
C ARG A 45 9.43 8.30 8.79
N VAL A 46 8.28 7.83 9.28
CA VAL A 46 7.29 8.71 9.91
C VAL A 46 7.88 9.28 11.19
N VAL A 47 7.93 10.61 11.29
CA VAL A 47 8.47 11.31 12.49
C VAL A 47 7.38 11.91 13.35
N ARG A 48 6.21 12.22 12.77
CA ARG A 48 5.07 12.79 13.51
C ARG A 48 3.76 12.57 12.77
N VAL A 49 2.70 12.22 13.50
CA VAL A 49 1.34 12.09 12.98
C VAL A 49 0.49 13.26 13.48
N LEU A 50 -0.37 13.79 12.60
CA LEU A 50 -1.29 14.89 12.87
C LEU A 50 -2.74 14.42 12.65
N PRO A 51 -3.41 13.88 13.67
CA PRO A 51 -4.77 13.34 13.52
C PRO A 51 -5.78 14.40 13.04
N GLY A 52 -5.73 15.62 13.58
CA GLY A 52 -6.65 16.70 13.21
C GLY A 52 -6.51 17.21 11.77
N MET A 53 -5.41 16.89 11.09
CA MET A 53 -5.17 17.21 9.68
C MET A 53 -5.26 15.97 8.78
N GLN A 54 -5.47 14.78 9.37
CA GLN A 54 -5.39 13.50 8.68
C GLN A 54 -4.10 13.39 7.85
N ALA A 55 -2.95 13.65 8.47
CA ALA A 55 -1.67 13.67 7.78
C ALA A 55 -0.50 13.22 8.67
N ALA A 56 0.64 12.95 8.05
CA ALA A 56 1.89 12.63 8.71
C ALA A 56 3.06 13.41 8.11
N PHE A 57 4.06 13.70 8.94
CA PHE A 57 5.37 14.16 8.50
C PHE A 57 6.32 12.98 8.42
N VAL A 58 7.02 12.88 7.29
CA VAL A 58 7.92 11.79 6.95
C VAL A 58 9.31 12.36 6.68
N ASP A 59 10.31 11.87 7.40
CA ASP A 59 11.71 12.16 7.09
C ASP A 59 12.14 11.33 5.88
N ILE A 60 12.57 12.01 4.82
CA ILE A 60 13.06 11.43 3.56
C ILE A 60 14.53 11.79 3.28
N GLY A 61 15.24 12.36 4.26
CA GLY A 61 16.65 12.75 4.12
C GLY A 61 16.89 14.09 3.43
N LEU A 62 15.85 14.94 3.30
CA LEU A 62 15.97 16.32 2.81
C LEU A 62 16.00 17.32 3.97
N GLU A 63 16.29 18.59 3.68
CA GLU A 63 16.35 19.67 4.68
C GLU A 63 15.06 19.83 5.50
N ARG A 64 13.91 19.50 4.91
CA ARG A 64 12.58 19.57 5.54
C ARG A 64 11.89 18.22 5.43
N ALA A 65 11.17 17.84 6.49
CA ALA A 65 10.31 16.66 6.46
C ALA A 65 9.22 16.81 5.38
N ALA A 66 8.96 15.71 4.67
CA ALA A 66 7.88 15.61 3.70
C ALA A 66 6.52 15.50 4.40
N PHE A 67 5.48 15.89 3.68
CA PHE A 67 4.09 15.81 4.13
C PHE A 67 3.39 14.67 3.38
N LEU A 68 2.70 13.81 4.12
CA LEU A 68 1.90 12.70 3.58
C LEU A 68 0.46 12.85 4.07
N TYR A 69 -0.47 13.07 3.14
CA TYR A 69 -1.89 13.10 3.44
C TYR A 69 -2.46 11.69 3.54
N ALA A 70 -3.35 11.44 4.50
CA ALA A 70 -3.88 10.10 4.75
C ALA A 70 -4.68 9.53 3.57
N GLY A 71 -5.30 10.39 2.76
CA GLY A 71 -6.04 9.96 1.56
C GLY A 71 -5.16 9.44 0.42
N ASP A 72 -3.86 9.74 0.45
CA ASP A 72 -2.90 9.28 -0.57
C ASP A 72 -2.25 7.93 -0.20
N ILE A 73 -2.58 7.38 0.97
CA ILE A 73 -2.07 6.08 1.42
C ILE A 73 -2.86 4.98 0.73
N VAL A 74 -2.16 4.14 -0.03
CA VAL A 74 -2.72 2.91 -0.58
C VAL A 74 -2.69 1.85 0.51
N TYR A 75 -3.86 1.34 0.88
CA TYR A 75 -3.98 0.15 1.72
C TYR A 75 -3.98 -1.06 0.79
N GLU A 76 -3.05 -2.00 0.98
CA GLU A 76 -3.22 -3.33 0.41
C GLU A 76 -4.41 -3.96 1.14
N GLU A 77 -5.46 -4.32 0.40
CA GLU A 77 -6.48 -5.22 0.94
C GLU A 77 -5.78 -6.55 1.20
N GLU A 78 -5.48 -6.85 2.47
CA GLU A 78 -5.10 -8.19 2.89
C GLU A 78 -6.22 -9.13 2.44
N GLY A 79 -5.95 -9.89 1.38
CA GLY A 79 -6.84 -10.95 0.92
C GLY A 79 -7.12 -11.87 2.09
N GLY A 80 -8.39 -11.94 2.49
CA GLY A 80 -8.84 -12.74 3.62
C GLY A 80 -8.39 -14.18 3.48
N GLU A 81 -7.54 -14.63 4.39
CA GLU A 81 -7.43 -16.03 4.72
C GLU A 81 -8.70 -16.38 5.52
N GLU A 82 -9.67 -16.98 4.83
CA GLU A 82 -10.78 -17.66 5.48
C GLU A 82 -10.19 -18.82 6.30
N ASP A 83 -10.06 -18.62 7.61
CA ASP A 83 -9.83 -19.70 8.57
C ASP A 83 -11.04 -20.64 8.51
N ASP A 84 -10.94 -21.68 7.68
CA ASP A 84 -11.79 -22.88 7.74
C ASP A 84 -11.53 -23.58 9.08
N HIS A 85 -12.16 -23.06 10.14
CA HIS A 85 -12.29 -23.78 11.40
C HIS A 85 -13.24 -24.96 11.18
N ASP A 86 -12.64 -26.08 10.77
CA ASP A 86 -13.17 -27.44 10.90
C ASP A 86 -13.53 -27.69 12.37
N GLN A 87 -14.78 -27.38 12.75
CA GLN A 87 -15.36 -27.83 14.01
C GLN A 87 -15.71 -29.31 13.85
N GLY A 88 -14.70 -30.15 14.06
CA GLY A 88 -14.84 -31.55 14.36
C GLY A 88 -15.92 -31.75 15.42
N ARG A 89 -16.97 -32.47 15.01
CA ARG A 89 -18.07 -32.93 15.87
C ARG A 89 -17.51 -33.90 16.89
N ASP A 90 -17.60 -33.56 18.17
CA ASP A 90 -17.65 -34.55 19.25
C ASP A 90 -18.90 -34.28 20.08
N HIS A 91 -19.98 -34.98 19.72
CA HIS A 91 -21.21 -35.10 20.51
C HIS A 91 -21.17 -36.39 21.34
N GLU A 92 -21.79 -36.28 22.52
CA GLU A 92 -22.30 -37.33 23.42
C GLU A 92 -21.35 -37.92 24.49
N GLU A 93 -21.42 -37.33 25.70
CA GLU A 93 -21.34 -38.10 26.95
C GLU A 93 -22.73 -38.68 27.29
N PRO A 94 -22.83 -39.95 27.70
CA PRO A 94 -24.11 -40.55 28.08
C PRO A 94 -24.40 -40.28 29.56
N GLN A 95 -25.63 -39.87 29.88
CA GLN A 95 -26.12 -39.86 31.26
C GLN A 95 -27.38 -40.71 31.35
N GLY A 96 -27.19 -41.94 31.83
CA GLY A 96 -28.23 -42.90 32.11
C GLY A 96 -28.70 -42.83 33.56
N ASP A 97 -30.01 -42.99 33.69
CA ASP A 97 -30.80 -43.49 34.81
C ASP A 97 -30.75 -42.75 36.15
N ASP A 98 -31.88 -42.09 36.47
CA ASP A 98 -32.62 -42.45 37.67
C ASP A 98 -34.14 -42.37 37.41
N ALA A 99 -34.81 -43.43 37.83
CA ALA A 99 -36.15 -43.81 37.43
C ALA A 99 -37.23 -43.38 38.43
N ALA A 100 -38.43 -43.26 37.86
CA ALA A 100 -39.72 -43.69 38.41
C ALA A 100 -40.56 -42.74 39.29
N GLY A 101 -41.83 -42.67 38.86
CA GLY A 101 -43.01 -42.32 39.67
C GLY A 101 -43.54 -40.92 39.32
N GLY A 102 -44.71 -40.71 38.73
CA GLY A 102 -45.88 -41.54 38.55
C GLY A 102 -47.01 -40.59 38.15
N VAL A 103 -47.91 -41.08 37.32
CA VAL A 103 -48.99 -40.37 36.64
C VAL A 103 -50.08 -39.95 37.64
N GLU A 104 -50.72 -38.78 37.45
CA GLU A 104 -52.17 -38.66 37.68
C GLU A 104 -52.83 -37.50 36.91
N PHE A 105 -54.06 -37.77 36.47
CA PHE A 105 -54.91 -37.03 35.54
C PHE A 105 -55.88 -36.05 36.25
N ASP A 106 -56.36 -35.07 35.48
CA ASP A 106 -57.65 -34.32 35.49
C ASP A 106 -58.52 -34.20 36.76
N ALA A 107 -59.04 -32.98 37.03
CA ALA A 107 -60.47 -32.64 36.89
C ALA A 107 -60.87 -31.26 37.47
N ALA A 108 -61.75 -30.58 36.72
CA ALA A 108 -62.73 -29.53 37.08
C ALA A 108 -62.25 -28.09 37.33
#